data_AF-A0A2K8KFK7-F1
#
_entry.id   AF-A0A2K8KFK7-F1
#
_cell.length_a   1.000
_cell.length_b   1.000
_cell.length_c   1.000
_cell.angle_alpha   90.00
_cell.angle_beta   90.00
_cell.angle_gamma   90.00
#
_symmetry.space_group_name_H-M   'P 1'
#
loop_
_entity.id
_entity.type
_entity.pdbx_description
1 polymer ?
#
loop_
_entity_poly.entity_id
_entity_poly.type
_entity_poly.pdbx_seq_one_letter_code
_entity_poly.pdbx_strand_id
1 'polypeptide(L)' 'MVEHDYIQETPTARLRNWVMSEMLRGAGYAALLLLVIGVSYGIIWGVGQLLPSESKNAPPPMPYSALHAPLVTAKA' A
#
# COMPACT_ATOMS: atom_id res chain seq x y z
N MET A 1 30.14 -26.22 -40.97
CA MET A 1 29.99 -25.01 -40.13
C MET A 1 30.43 -25.42 -38.75
N VAL A 2 31.51 -24.85 -38.22
CA VAL A 2 32.02 -25.21 -36.89
C VAL A 2 31.18 -24.47 -35.87
N GLU A 3 30.26 -25.18 -35.22
CA GLU A 3 29.50 -24.69 -34.07
C GLU A 3 30.49 -24.58 -32.91
N HIS A 4 30.89 -23.36 -32.59
CA HIS A 4 31.71 -23.10 -31.41
C HIS A 4 30.75 -22.93 -30.23
N ASP A 5 30.72 -23.90 -29.31
CA ASP A 5 29.89 -23.81 -28.11
C ASP A 5 30.57 -22.87 -27.09
N TYR A 6 30.29 -21.56 -27.21
CA TYR A 6 30.97 -20.51 -26.44
C TYR A 6 30.45 -20.38 -25.00
N ILE A 7 29.33 -21.04 -24.66
CA ILE A 7 28.67 -20.92 -23.37
C ILE A 7 28.96 -22.17 -22.55
N GLN A 8 30.19 -22.26 -22.05
CA GLN A 8 30.56 -23.25 -21.05
C GLN A 8 29.98 -22.81 -19.70
N GLU A 9 28.70 -23.13 -19.46
CA GLU A 9 28.00 -22.75 -18.24
C GLU A 9 28.46 -23.66 -17.08
N THR A 10 29.21 -23.09 -16.13
CA THR A 10 29.59 -23.85 -14.93
C THR A 10 28.34 -24.10 -14.06
N PRO A 11 28.26 -25.23 -13.34
CA PRO A 11 27.12 -25.52 -12.44
C PRO A 11 26.84 -24.39 -11.45
N THR A 12 27.91 -23.74 -10.95
CA THR A 12 27.82 -22.59 -10.05
C THR A 12 27.20 -21.36 -10.72
N ALA A 13 27.58 -21.06 -11.97
CA ALA A 13 27.02 -19.94 -12.71
C ALA A 13 25.52 -20.15 -12.97
N ARG A 14 25.13 -21.37 -13.35
CA ARG A 14 23.74 -21.75 -13.56
C ARG A 14 22.90 -21.62 -12.28
N LEU A 15 23.42 -22.11 -11.14
CA LEU A 15 22.74 -22.00 -9.85
C LEU A 15 22.57 -20.54 -9.43
N ARG A 16 23.61 -19.72 -9.56
CA ARG A 16 23.55 -18.30 -9.23
C ARG A 16 22.52 -17.57 -10.08
N ASN A 17 22.51 -17.80 -11.38
CA ASN A 17 21.56 -17.17 -12.29
C ASN A 17 20.12 -17.55 -11.94
N TRP A 18 19.88 -18.82 -11.61
CA TRP A 18 18.57 -19.28 -11.17
C TRP A 18 18.12 -18.61 -9.87
N VAL A 19 18.97 -18.59 -8.83
CA VAL A 19 18.66 -17.94 -7.55
C VAL A 19 18.41 -16.44 -7.74
N MET A 20 19.28 -15.76 -8.48
CA MET A 20 19.13 -14.31 -8.72
C MET A 20 17.87 -13.99 -9.50
N SER A 21 17.55 -14.78 -10.52
CA SER A 21 16.31 -14.63 -11.28
C SER A 21 15.09 -14.78 -10.38
N GLU A 22 15.07 -15.80 -9.51
CA GLU A 22 13.91 -16.04 -8.66
C GLU A 22 13.76 -14.99 -7.55
N MET A 23 14.88 -14.56 -6.95
CA MET A 23 14.90 -13.47 -5.98
C MET A 23 14.44 -12.15 -6.59
N LEU A 24 14.89 -11.82 -7.80
CA LEU A 24 14.48 -10.59 -8.49
C LEU A 24 13.00 -10.60 -8.83
N ARG A 25 12.46 -11.75 -9.28
CA ARG A 25 11.02 -11.88 -9.57
C ARG A 25 10.21 -11.76 -8.29
N GLY A 26 10.58 -12.50 -7.25
CA GLY A 26 9.89 -12.44 -5.95
C GLY A 26 9.93 -11.04 -5.33
N ALA A 27 11.11 -10.42 -5.28
CA ALA A 27 11.28 -9.06 -4.79
C ALA A 27 10.52 -8.05 -5.64
N GLY A 28 10.52 -8.20 -6.97
CA GLY A 28 9.80 -7.32 -7.88
C GLY A 28 8.28 -7.35 -7.64
N TYR A 29 7.68 -8.54 -7.51
CA TYR A 29 6.26 -8.66 -7.21
C TYR A 29 5.91 -8.10 -5.83
N ALA A 30 6.71 -8.38 -4.81
CA ALA A 30 6.50 -7.86 -3.47
C ALA A 30 6.62 -6.32 -3.42
N ALA A 31 7.65 -5.77 -4.06
CA ALA A 31 7.86 -4.33 -4.14
C ALA A 31 6.69 -3.63 -4.85
N LEU A 32 6.21 -4.20 -5.96
CA LEU A 32 5.07 -3.66 -6.69
C LEU A 32 3.80 -3.64 -5.82
N LEU A 33 3.50 -4.73 -5.11
CA LEU A 33 2.36 -4.79 -4.20
C LEU A 33 2.45 -3.72 -3.09
N LEU A 34 3.60 -3.63 -2.42
CA LEU A 34 3.81 -2.66 -1.35
C LEU A 34 3.71 -1.22 -1.86
N LEU A 35 4.22 -0.96 -3.07
CA LEU A 35 4.11 0.35 -3.72
C LEU A 35 2.65 0.69 -4.00
N VAL A 36 1.87 -0.24 -4.56
CA VAL A 36 0.43 -0.03 -4.80
C VAL A 36 -0.30 0.29 -3.50
N ILE A 37 -0.04 -0.45 -2.42
CA ILE A 37 -0.64 -0.20 -1.11
C ILE A 37 -0.23 1.19 -0.60
N GLY A 38 1.07 1.50 -0.61
CA GLY A 38 1.59 2.78 -0.13
C GLY A 38 1.03 3.98 -0.90
N VAL A 39 0.96 3.88 -2.23
CA VAL A 39 0.36 4.91 -3.09
C VAL A 39 -1.13 5.05 -2.80
N SER A 40 -1.85 3.94 -2.64
CA SER A 40 -3.29 3.98 -2.32
C SER A 40 -3.54 4.71 -1.00
N TYR A 41 -2.79 4.40 0.05
CA TYR A 41 -2.86 5.11 1.33
C TYR A 41 -2.44 6.58 1.20
N GLY A 42 -1.39 6.87 0.45
CA GLY A 42 -0.91 8.23 0.20
C GLY A 42 -1.96 9.09 -0.51
N ILE A 43 -2.68 8.53 -1.48
CA ILE A 43 -3.79 9.19 -2.17
C ILE A 43 -4.93 9.46 -1.19
N ILE A 44 -5.36 8.46 -0.41
CA ILE A 44 -6.45 8.63 0.57
C ILE A 44 -6.09 9.71 1.58
N TRP A 45 -4.88 9.67 2.12
CA TRP A 45 -4.39 10.68 3.06
C TRP A 45 -4.30 12.07 2.43
N GLY A 46 -3.72 12.17 1.23
CA GLY A 46 -3.55 13.44 0.51
C GLY A 46 -4.89 14.09 0.17
N VAL A 47 -5.83 13.32 -0.37
CA VAL A 47 -7.21 13.79 -0.63
C VAL A 47 -7.89 14.16 0.68
N GLY A 48 -7.70 13.37 1.74
CA GLY A 48 -8.21 13.66 3.08
C GLY A 48 -7.74 15.00 3.62
N GLN A 49 -6.50 15.43 3.35
CA GLN A 49 -6.04 16.76 3.77
C GLN A 49 -6.76 17.89 3.02
N LEU A 50 -7.09 17.69 1.74
CA LEU A 50 -7.78 18.67 0.91
C LEU A 50 -9.29 18.76 1.18
N LEU A 51 -9.87 17.83 1.95
CA LEU A 51 -11.30 17.88 2.28
C LEU A 51 -11.65 19.10 3.14
N PRO A 52 -12.77 19.80 2.85
CA PRO A 52 -13.30 20.87 3.69
C PRO A 52 -13.56 20.43 5.13
N SER A 53 -13.41 21.36 6.09
CA SER A 53 -13.63 21.11 7.52
C SER A 53 -15.04 20.64 7.84
N GLU A 54 -16.04 21.10 7.09
CA GLU A 54 -17.45 20.70 7.23
C GLU A 54 -17.63 19.20 6.97
N SER A 55 -16.98 18.65 5.93
CA SER A 55 -17.06 17.21 5.64
C SER A 55 -16.24 16.36 6.61
N LYS A 56 -15.19 16.92 7.21
CA LYS A 56 -14.33 16.22 8.19
C LYS A 56 -14.98 16.11 9.57
N ASN A 57 -15.74 17.12 9.98
CA ASN A 57 -16.39 17.19 11.28
C ASN A 57 -17.90 16.97 11.21
N ALA A 58 -18.40 16.56 10.03
CA ALA A 58 -19.80 16.25 9.86
C ALA A 58 -20.22 15.23 10.94
N PRO A 59 -21.31 15.50 11.67
CA PRO A 59 -21.77 14.56 12.68
C PRO A 59 -22.03 13.21 11.99
N PRO A 60 -21.61 12.10 12.63
CA PRO A 60 -21.80 10.78 12.06
C PRO A 60 -23.31 10.57 11.79
N PRO A 61 -23.67 9.94 10.66
CA PRO A 61 -25.07 9.70 10.31
C PRO A 61 -25.77 8.74 11.29
N MET A 62 -25.00 8.11 12.17
CA MET A 62 -25.49 7.19 13.19
C MET A 62 -25.96 7.99 14.42
N PRO A 63 -27.25 7.90 14.80
CA PRO A 63 -27.89 8.81 15.75
C PRO A 63 -27.37 8.71 17.19
N TYR A 64 -26.59 7.67 17.49
CA TYR A 64 -25.99 7.44 18.82
C TYR A 64 -24.49 7.74 18.89
N SER A 65 -23.89 8.18 17.78
CA SER A 65 -22.43 8.36 17.68
C SER A 65 -21.98 9.79 17.96
N ALA A 66 -22.92 10.71 18.21
CA ALA A 66 -22.65 12.08 18.65
C ALA A 66 -22.97 12.24 20.14
N LEU A 67 -21.98 12.60 20.94
CA LEU A 67 -22.18 12.97 22.34
C LEU A 67 -22.72 14.40 22.41
N HIS A 68 -23.99 14.55 22.75
CA HIS A 68 -24.58 15.85 23.08
C HIS A 68 -24.53 16.06 24.59
N ALA A 69 -24.12 17.26 25.04
CA ALA A 69 -24.22 17.63 26.44
C ALA A 69 -25.71 17.62 26.86
N PRO A 70 -26.04 17.12 28.07
CA PRO A 70 -27.43 17.12 28.53
C PRO A 70 -27.94 18.55 28.64
N LEU A 71 -29.17 18.79 28.16
CA LEU A 71 -29.85 20.07 28.31
C LEU A 71 -29.97 20.36 29.81
N VAL A 72 -29.34 21.43 30.29
CA VAL A 72 -29.58 21.95 31.65
C VAL A 72 -30.99 22.55 31.63
N THR A 73 -32.01 21.72 31.83
CA THR A 73 -33.33 22.20 32.20
C THR A 73 -33.21 22.82 33.59
N ALA A 74 -33.04 24.14 33.65
CA ALA A 74 -33.31 24.90 34.86
C ALA A 74 -34.77 24.65 35.22
N LYS A 75 -34.99 23.85 36.25
CA LYS A 75 -36.30 23.61 36.83
C LYS A 75 -36.77 24.96 37.42
N ALA A 76 -37.81 25.53 36.81
CA ALA A 76 -38.51 26.70 37.32
C ALA A 76 -39.18 26.41 38.68
#